data_AF-A0AAJ6GEV6-F1
#
_entry.id   AF-A0AAJ6GEV6-F1
#
_cell.length_a   1.000
_cell.length_b   1.000
_cell.length_c   1.000
_cell.angle_alpha   90.00
_cell.angle_beta   90.00
_cell.angle_gamma   90.00
#
_symmetry.space_group_name_H-M   'P 1'
#
loop_
_entity.id
_entity.type
_entity.pdbx_description
1 polymer ?
#
loop_
_entity_poly.entity_id
_entity_poly.type
_entity_poly.pdbx_seq_one_letter_code
_entity_poly.pdbx_strand_id
1 'polypeptide(L)'
;MQPIEYKSELELLRWLSNDLQVQRAILADKMKIKIEDVKESDLILNIGMKDKTKINEKYNHVIDFDFNFEKIISHFNIDRNNIEYKINFNKIIFKGDINFIDIKFNNEFEFTHSYSKNKIKFVMVEFKKISDFSFSDISNILFMHTRFYDKSFFSNATFSHISFVKAKFRKTMRMEESKIGNVSFFSIRFLNNAIFNDTSFNEKIIFFDILFKNKVNFKKARFITETTFNKIKFSNVSNFSEIYVEENIKLYELIFDKNAILIFNYLHLNSTNSSLSISNCKNIIKNIKFKGILLTDLRKIELRNIEAKETDFKGSIINGGLINPVNFKVHKFANRESALFLKQQAYARNNAIDALEYKAKEIECHKNDLIKDWQKNKDFKTFGDIVSIGLSSLYSDNGQNWIRALFMTIAITVICFIVFYIPDLTQSNIIRLYYKNLFPELIKYFIPTDYTLLIKYAESNLHLLLKIFGVLVYFLGKVLFWYGSVQTVTAFRKFAKGA
;
A
#
# COMPACT_ATOMS: atom_id res chain seq x y z
N MET A 1 25.31 47.35 0.96
CA MET A 1 25.55 45.90 0.75
C MET A 1 25.10 45.15 1.99
N GLN A 2 24.66 43.90 1.87
CA GLN A 2 24.21 43.10 3.02
C GLN A 2 25.42 42.67 3.88
N PRO A 3 25.38 42.82 5.22
CA PRO A 3 26.39 42.27 6.10
C PRO A 3 26.47 40.74 5.99
N ILE A 4 27.69 40.20 5.97
CA ILE A 4 27.93 38.75 5.99
C ILE A 4 27.81 38.20 7.42
N GLU A 5 28.11 39.00 8.43
CA GLU A 5 28.00 38.62 9.83
C GLU A 5 27.27 39.73 10.60
N TYR A 6 26.37 39.34 11.49
CA TYR A 6 25.70 40.22 12.44
C TYR A 6 26.14 39.84 13.86
N LYS A 7 26.77 40.78 14.55
CA LYS A 7 27.32 40.58 15.91
C LYS A 7 26.35 40.96 17.03
N SER A 8 25.25 41.61 16.68
CA SER A 8 24.21 41.97 17.64
C SER A 8 22.82 42.03 16.99
N GLU A 9 21.80 41.92 17.83
CA GLU A 9 20.40 42.13 17.44
C GLU A 9 20.19 43.49 16.75
N LEU A 10 20.84 44.54 17.26
CA LEU A 10 20.74 45.89 16.73
C LEU A 10 21.30 46.01 15.30
N GLU A 11 22.41 45.33 15.00
CA GLU A 11 22.96 45.32 13.65
C GLU A 11 22.01 44.66 12.65
N LEU A 12 21.40 43.54 13.02
CA LEU A 12 20.41 42.86 12.20
C LEU A 12 19.18 43.76 11.99
N LEU A 13 18.66 44.37 13.04
CA LEU A 13 17.51 45.28 12.97
C LEU A 13 17.78 46.48 12.06
N ARG A 14 18.97 47.10 12.15
CA ARG A 14 19.36 48.21 11.26
C ARG A 14 19.39 47.78 9.80
N TRP A 15 19.95 46.61 9.51
CA TRP A 15 19.95 46.05 8.16
C TRP A 15 18.53 45.81 7.65
N LEU A 16 17.70 45.09 8.40
CA LEU A 16 16.35 44.74 7.99
C LEU A 16 15.48 45.98 7.78
N SER A 17 15.56 46.98 8.66
CA SER A 17 14.84 48.26 8.50
C SER A 17 15.20 48.96 7.19
N ASN A 18 16.50 49.07 6.88
CA ASN A 18 16.96 49.68 5.65
C ASN A 18 16.55 48.87 4.41
N ASP A 19 16.69 47.54 4.46
CA ASP A 19 16.33 46.66 3.34
C ASP A 19 14.83 46.72 3.04
N LEU A 20 13.97 46.73 4.07
CA LEU A 20 12.52 46.86 3.91
C LEU A 20 12.12 48.22 3.32
N GLN A 21 12.76 49.32 3.73
CA GLN A 21 12.49 50.64 3.14
C GLN A 21 12.81 50.67 1.64
N VAL A 22 13.97 50.11 1.25
CA VAL A 22 14.36 49.98 -0.15
C VAL A 22 13.37 49.11 -0.93
N GLN A 23 12.97 47.96 -0.37
CA GLN A 23 11.96 47.10 -0.99
C GLN A 23 10.63 47.84 -1.21
N ARG A 24 10.16 48.57 -0.20
CA ARG A 24 8.92 49.37 -0.29
C ARG A 24 9.01 50.42 -1.39
N ALA A 25 10.11 51.18 -1.46
CA ALA A 25 10.27 52.20 -2.50
C ALA A 25 10.23 51.60 -3.92
N ILE A 26 10.94 50.48 -4.14
CA ILE A 26 10.96 49.77 -5.43
C ILE A 26 9.57 49.24 -5.80
N LEU A 27 8.86 48.64 -4.85
CA LEU A 27 7.53 48.09 -5.09
C LEU A 27 6.49 49.19 -5.31
N ALA A 28 6.55 50.28 -4.55
CA ALA A 28 5.67 51.42 -4.70
C ALA A 28 5.77 52.05 -6.09
N ASP A 29 7.01 52.27 -6.57
CA ASP A 29 7.27 52.76 -7.93
C ASP A 29 6.75 51.79 -8.99
N LYS A 30 7.08 50.50 -8.86
CA LYS A 30 6.65 49.44 -9.79
C LYS A 30 5.13 49.29 -9.86
N MET A 31 4.44 49.40 -8.73
CA MET A 31 2.98 49.25 -8.62
C MET A 31 2.22 50.57 -8.81
N LYS A 32 2.94 51.70 -8.89
CA LYS A 32 2.37 53.07 -8.94
C LYS A 32 1.44 53.38 -7.76
N ILE A 33 1.87 53.03 -6.56
CA ILE A 33 1.16 53.30 -5.28
C ILE A 33 2.05 54.10 -4.34
N LYS A 34 1.51 54.60 -3.21
CA LYS A 34 2.35 55.24 -2.19
C LYS A 34 3.16 54.16 -1.45
N ILE A 35 4.32 54.55 -0.92
CA ILE A 35 5.21 53.67 -0.13
C ILE A 35 4.49 53.05 1.08
N GLU A 36 3.59 53.83 1.68
CA GLU A 36 2.76 53.45 2.84
C GLU A 36 1.74 52.36 2.49
N ASP A 37 1.31 52.29 1.22
CA ASP A 37 0.29 51.35 0.74
C ASP A 37 0.89 49.97 0.38
N VAL A 38 2.22 49.83 0.39
CA VAL A 38 2.89 48.55 0.14
C VAL A 38 2.61 47.61 1.30
N LYS A 39 2.00 46.46 0.99
CA LYS A 39 1.62 45.47 2.00
C LYS A 39 2.84 44.69 2.48
N GLU A 40 2.81 44.31 3.75
CA GLU A 40 3.85 43.46 4.35
C GLU A 40 3.96 42.10 3.67
N SER A 41 2.84 41.59 3.14
CA SER A 41 2.78 40.35 2.36
C SER A 41 3.65 40.35 1.10
N ASP A 42 3.97 41.53 0.57
CA ASP A 42 4.81 41.69 -0.63
C ASP A 42 6.29 41.84 -0.29
N LEU A 43 6.64 41.95 1.00
CA LEU A 43 7.98 42.21 1.51
C LEU A 43 8.64 40.94 2.04
N ILE A 44 9.98 40.94 2.05
CA ILE A 44 10.81 39.84 2.50
C ILE A 44 11.73 40.30 3.64
N LEU A 45 11.69 39.59 4.77
CA LEU A 45 12.69 39.73 5.83
C LEU A 45 13.94 38.92 5.45
N ASN A 46 14.90 39.59 4.81
CA ASN A 46 16.18 39.02 4.37
C ASN A 46 17.18 38.94 5.53
N ILE A 47 16.99 37.94 6.39
CA ILE A 47 17.90 37.63 7.51
C ILE A 47 19.12 36.86 6.98
N GLY A 48 18.87 35.88 6.10
CA GLY A 48 19.88 35.20 5.31
C GLY A 48 20.21 35.93 4.00
N MET A 49 20.89 35.24 3.09
CA MET A 49 21.35 35.77 1.81
C MET A 49 20.18 36.28 0.96
N LYS A 50 20.19 37.58 0.65
CA LYS A 50 19.20 38.21 -0.24
C LYS A 50 19.42 37.86 -1.72
N ASP A 51 20.68 37.87 -2.16
CA ASP A 51 21.04 37.67 -3.56
C ASP A 51 21.27 36.19 -3.87
N LYS A 52 20.26 35.54 -4.44
CA LYS A 52 20.33 34.11 -4.78
C LYS A 52 21.33 33.78 -5.90
N THR A 53 21.78 34.76 -6.68
CA THR A 53 22.80 34.51 -7.71
C THR A 53 24.16 34.17 -7.10
N LYS A 54 24.37 34.54 -5.84
CA LYS A 54 25.60 34.33 -5.07
C LYS A 54 25.61 33.02 -4.27
N ILE A 55 24.71 32.10 -4.57
CA ILE A 55 24.57 30.86 -3.80
C ILE A 55 25.83 29.99 -3.81
N ASN A 56 26.62 30.06 -4.89
CA ASN A 56 27.88 29.35 -5.04
C ASN A 56 29.09 30.03 -4.38
N GLU A 57 28.94 31.24 -3.81
CA GLU A 57 30.03 31.91 -3.10
C GLU A 57 30.41 31.13 -1.83
N LYS A 58 31.65 31.26 -1.34
CA LYS A 58 32.15 30.42 -0.24
C LYS A 58 31.68 30.83 1.17
N TYR A 59 31.08 32.00 1.33
CA TYR A 59 30.63 32.48 2.65
C TYR A 59 29.16 32.17 2.90
N ASN A 60 28.82 32.05 4.18
CA ASN A 60 27.45 32.01 4.68
C ASN A 60 27.17 33.28 5.47
N HIS A 61 25.90 33.67 5.60
CA HIS A 61 25.52 34.70 6.54
C HIS A 61 25.55 34.15 7.98
N VAL A 62 26.08 34.90 8.92
CA VAL A 62 26.26 34.44 10.31
C VAL A 62 25.50 35.34 11.27
N ILE A 63 24.70 34.71 12.14
CA ILE A 63 24.09 35.32 13.32
C ILE A 63 24.95 34.94 14.52
N ASP A 64 25.86 35.85 14.91
CA ASP A 64 26.84 35.67 15.99
C ASP A 64 26.31 36.18 17.34
N PHE A 65 25.02 36.01 17.59
CA PHE A 65 24.37 36.35 18.86
C PHE A 65 23.21 35.38 19.15
N ASP A 66 22.68 35.42 20.37
CA ASP A 66 21.52 34.61 20.75
C ASP A 66 20.24 35.10 20.03
N PHE A 67 19.87 34.37 18.98
CA PHE A 67 18.82 34.80 18.06
C PHE A 67 17.43 34.55 18.63
N ASN A 68 16.70 35.63 18.91
CA ASN A 68 15.30 35.56 19.30
C ASN A 68 14.41 36.17 18.21
N PHE A 69 13.69 35.31 17.48
CA PHE A 69 12.83 35.74 16.38
C PHE A 69 11.68 36.64 16.83
N GLU A 70 11.11 36.41 18.02
CA GLU A 70 10.01 37.23 18.55
C GLU A 70 10.47 38.67 18.79
N LYS A 71 11.68 38.86 19.33
CA LYS A 71 12.27 40.20 19.51
C LYS A 71 12.48 40.89 18.16
N ILE A 72 13.02 40.18 17.18
CA ILE A 72 13.23 40.75 15.83
C ILE A 72 11.89 41.19 15.23
N ILE A 73 10.88 40.33 15.24
CA ILE A 73 9.56 40.63 14.67
C ILE A 73 8.84 41.74 15.41
N SER A 74 9.01 41.87 16.72
CA SER A 74 8.36 42.94 17.49
C SER A 74 8.71 44.36 17.04
N HIS A 75 9.79 44.52 16.27
CA HIS A 75 10.20 45.80 15.66
C HIS A 75 9.49 46.10 14.33
N PHE A 76 8.99 45.08 13.64
CA PHE A 76 8.44 45.21 12.29
C PHE A 76 6.94 44.93 12.21
N ASN A 77 6.39 44.17 13.16
CA ASN A 77 5.02 43.70 13.11
C ASN A 77 4.30 43.96 14.44
N ILE A 78 3.10 44.52 14.36
CA ILE A 78 2.24 44.78 15.52
C ILE A 78 1.77 43.45 16.13
N ASP A 79 1.35 42.50 15.29
CA ASP A 79 0.96 41.16 15.72
C ASP A 79 2.15 40.19 15.59
N ARG A 80 2.84 39.98 16.71
CA ARG A 80 4.04 39.12 16.77
C ARG A 80 3.78 37.66 16.43
N ASN A 81 2.52 37.22 16.48
CA ASN A 81 2.15 35.84 16.22
C ASN A 81 1.62 35.65 14.79
N ASN A 82 1.22 36.70 14.07
CA ASN A 82 0.78 36.62 12.68
C ASN A 82 1.73 37.37 11.75
N ILE A 83 2.64 36.63 11.12
CA ILE A 83 3.71 37.19 10.28
C ILE A 83 3.26 37.24 8.82
N GLU A 84 3.02 38.45 8.32
CA GLU A 84 2.66 38.67 6.90
C GLU A 84 3.88 38.64 5.97
N TYR A 85 5.07 38.98 6.46
CA TYR A 85 6.29 38.96 5.66
C TYR A 85 6.65 37.57 5.12
N LYS A 86 7.25 37.52 3.93
CA LYS A 86 8.05 36.37 3.53
C LYS A 86 9.32 36.32 4.38
N ILE A 87 9.71 35.13 4.80
CA ILE A 87 10.88 34.94 5.67
C ILE A 87 11.99 34.27 4.88
N ASN A 88 13.16 34.92 4.84
CA ASN A 88 14.34 34.41 4.15
C ASN A 88 15.49 34.18 5.13
N PHE A 89 15.73 32.90 5.41
CA PHE A 89 16.91 32.37 6.10
C PHE A 89 17.79 31.57 5.13
N ASN A 90 17.89 31.94 3.86
CA ASN A 90 18.76 31.25 2.92
C ASN A 90 20.25 31.41 3.31
N LYS A 91 21.02 30.33 3.26
CA LYS A 91 22.47 30.34 3.45
C LYS A 91 22.93 31.00 4.76
N ILE A 92 22.29 30.63 5.86
CA ILE A 92 22.56 31.22 7.18
C ILE A 92 23.14 30.21 8.17
N ILE A 93 23.91 30.71 9.13
CA ILE A 93 24.44 30.00 10.30
C ILE A 93 23.99 30.71 11.57
N PHE A 94 23.54 29.94 12.56
CA PHE A 94 23.20 30.44 13.89
C PHE A 94 24.14 29.89 14.96
N LYS A 95 24.63 30.76 15.83
CA LYS A 95 25.50 30.37 16.95
C LYS A 95 24.77 29.69 18.11
N GLY A 96 23.47 29.93 18.25
CA GLY A 96 22.63 29.37 19.32
C GLY A 96 21.46 28.54 18.81
N ASP A 97 20.71 27.98 19.77
CA ASP A 97 19.42 27.32 19.53
C ASP A 97 18.40 28.35 19.02
N ILE A 98 17.47 27.92 18.17
CA ILE A 98 16.43 28.78 17.60
C ILE A 98 15.06 28.20 17.97
N ASN A 99 14.19 29.03 18.53
CA ASN A 99 12.85 28.63 18.91
C ASN A 99 11.81 29.53 18.25
N PHE A 100 10.86 28.92 17.57
CA PHE A 100 9.63 29.53 17.07
C PHE A 100 8.46 28.92 17.83
N ILE A 101 7.72 29.73 18.59
CA ILE A 101 6.65 29.25 19.48
C ILE A 101 5.38 30.05 19.20
N ASP A 102 4.30 29.36 18.86
CA ASP A 102 2.97 29.97 18.62
C ASP A 102 2.95 31.06 17.53
N ILE A 103 3.68 30.79 16.43
CA ILE A 103 3.81 31.73 15.30
C ILE A 103 3.09 31.19 14.08
N LYS A 104 2.35 32.06 13.40
CA LYS A 104 1.70 31.83 12.12
C LYS A 104 2.39 32.63 11.03
N PHE A 105 3.08 31.94 10.14
CA PHE A 105 3.67 32.52 8.92
C PHE A 105 2.62 32.52 7.80
N ASN A 106 2.10 33.69 7.44
CA ASN A 106 1.08 33.86 6.41
C ASN A 106 1.63 33.80 4.98
N ASN A 107 2.96 33.94 4.83
CA ASN A 107 3.67 33.86 3.56
C ASN A 107 4.81 32.83 3.57
N GLU A 108 5.57 32.80 2.48
CA GLU A 108 6.64 31.83 2.22
C GLU A 108 7.72 31.89 3.31
N PHE A 109 8.18 30.72 3.74
CA PHE A 109 9.26 30.56 4.71
C PHE A 109 10.39 29.76 4.07
N GLU A 110 11.56 30.37 3.92
CA GLU A 110 12.74 29.77 3.31
C GLU A 110 13.85 29.61 4.34
N PHE A 111 14.33 28.38 4.53
CA PHE A 111 15.47 27.99 5.35
C PHE A 111 16.33 27.01 4.53
N THR A 112 16.79 27.46 3.36
CA THR A 112 17.53 26.62 2.40
C THR A 112 19.02 26.89 2.47
N HIS A 113 19.84 25.93 2.05
CA HIS A 113 21.31 26.05 2.00
C HIS A 113 21.95 26.45 3.35
N SER A 114 21.25 26.20 4.45
CA SER A 114 21.59 26.73 5.76
C SER A 114 22.22 25.66 6.63
N TYR A 115 23.03 26.11 7.59
CA TYR A 115 23.78 25.23 8.46
C TYR A 115 23.50 25.52 9.93
N SER A 116 23.18 24.49 10.71
CA SER A 116 23.01 24.63 12.16
C SER A 116 23.50 23.39 12.92
N LYS A 117 24.49 23.59 13.80
CA LYS A 117 24.86 22.60 14.83
C LYS A 117 23.89 22.61 16.02
N ASN A 118 23.11 23.66 16.15
CA ASN A 118 22.21 23.91 17.27
C ASN A 118 20.79 23.46 16.94
N LYS A 119 19.95 23.36 17.98
CA LYS A 119 18.57 22.88 17.86
C LYS A 119 17.69 23.98 17.28
N ILE A 120 16.86 23.61 16.30
CA ILE A 120 15.82 24.47 15.74
C ILE A 120 14.47 23.86 16.10
N LYS A 121 13.63 24.62 16.80
CA LYS A 121 12.31 24.15 17.27
C LYS A 121 11.20 25.01 16.69
N PHE A 122 10.19 24.35 16.14
CA PHE A 122 8.93 24.93 15.73
C PHE A 122 7.81 24.31 16.57
N VAL A 123 7.30 25.05 17.55
CA VAL A 123 6.28 24.60 18.51
C VAL A 123 4.99 25.36 18.27
N MET A 124 3.91 24.65 17.95
CA MET A 124 2.60 25.23 17.62
C MET A 124 2.63 26.23 16.44
N VAL A 125 3.62 26.08 15.55
CA VAL A 125 3.80 26.95 14.39
C VAL A 125 2.85 26.59 13.25
N GLU A 126 2.34 27.59 12.53
CA GLU A 126 1.53 27.42 11.33
C GLU A 126 2.19 28.04 10.09
N PHE A 127 2.56 27.23 9.11
CA PHE A 127 3.00 27.69 7.80
C PHE A 127 1.80 27.71 6.84
N LYS A 128 1.32 28.90 6.45
CA LYS A 128 0.16 29.05 5.56
C LYS A 128 0.48 28.84 4.09
N LYS A 129 1.70 29.19 3.69
CA LYS A 129 2.24 29.03 2.34
C LYS A 129 3.40 28.03 2.36
N ILE A 130 4.17 28.02 1.27
CA ILE A 130 5.31 27.12 1.10
C ILE A 130 6.32 27.33 2.22
N SER A 131 6.80 26.22 2.79
CA SER A 131 7.93 26.20 3.71
C SER A 131 9.04 25.33 3.13
N ASP A 132 10.24 25.87 2.94
CA ASP A 132 11.34 25.18 2.28
C ASP A 132 12.56 25.09 3.20
N PHE A 133 12.97 23.86 3.53
CA PHE A 133 14.14 23.51 4.34
C PHE A 133 15.19 22.75 3.52
N SER A 134 15.09 22.78 2.19
CA SER A 134 15.91 21.99 1.27
C SER A 134 17.37 22.46 1.24
N PHE A 135 18.28 21.55 0.86
CA PHE A 135 19.73 21.83 0.75
C PHE A 135 20.43 22.24 2.05
N SER A 136 19.77 22.12 3.20
CA SER A 136 20.31 22.52 4.50
C SER A 136 20.97 21.34 5.22
N ASP A 137 21.94 21.65 6.08
CA ASP A 137 22.60 20.69 6.97
C ASP A 137 22.34 21.10 8.43
N ILE A 138 21.41 20.40 9.06
CA ILE A 138 20.85 20.77 10.36
C ILE A 138 20.99 19.59 11.32
N SER A 139 21.74 19.78 12.39
CA SER A 139 22.01 18.73 13.38
C SER A 139 20.74 18.29 14.13
N ASN A 140 19.85 19.21 14.48
CA ASN A 140 18.63 18.88 15.19
C ASN A 140 17.49 19.85 14.86
N ILE A 141 16.40 19.31 14.29
CA ILE A 141 15.19 20.07 14.00
C ILE A 141 13.93 19.36 14.53
N LEU A 142 13.10 20.11 15.26
CA LEU A 142 11.87 19.62 15.88
C LEU A 142 10.65 20.42 15.41
N PHE A 143 9.63 19.73 14.92
CA PHE A 143 8.32 20.26 14.60
C PHE A 143 7.27 19.64 15.51
N MET A 144 6.87 20.37 16.55
CA MET A 144 5.91 19.91 17.55
C MET A 144 4.60 20.68 17.41
N HIS A 145 3.49 19.96 17.20
CA HIS A 145 2.18 20.57 16.95
C HIS A 145 2.13 21.52 15.74
N THR A 146 3.13 21.45 14.85
CA THR A 146 3.26 22.30 13.66
C THR A 146 2.24 21.94 12.58
N ARG A 147 1.69 22.95 11.90
CA ARG A 147 0.76 22.77 10.79
C ARG A 147 1.30 23.39 9.50
N PHE A 148 1.46 22.56 8.48
CA PHE A 148 1.82 22.96 7.12
C PHE A 148 0.56 22.96 6.25
N TYR A 149 0.06 24.14 5.89
CA TYR A 149 -1.16 24.29 5.11
C TYR A 149 -0.92 24.16 3.61
N ASP A 150 0.29 24.51 3.14
CA ASP A 150 0.74 24.33 1.75
C ASP A 150 1.87 23.29 1.66
N LYS A 151 2.53 23.20 0.50
CA LYS A 151 3.65 22.29 0.25
C LYS A 151 4.83 22.59 1.17
N SER A 152 5.46 21.55 1.68
CA SER A 152 6.65 21.65 2.52
C SER A 152 7.80 20.83 1.93
N PHE A 153 8.98 21.42 1.82
CA PHE A 153 10.14 20.80 1.20
C PHE A 153 11.27 20.63 2.23
N PHE A 154 11.88 19.45 2.22
CA PHE A 154 13.01 19.05 3.07
C PHE A 154 14.03 18.27 2.22
N SER A 155 14.03 18.48 0.90
CA SER A 155 14.77 17.66 -0.06
C SER A 155 16.25 18.07 -0.13
N ASN A 156 17.12 17.16 -0.57
CA ASN A 156 18.57 17.40 -0.69
C ASN A 156 19.23 17.89 0.62
N ALA A 157 18.61 17.61 1.77
CA ALA A 157 19.05 18.10 3.06
C ALA A 157 19.73 16.98 3.86
N THR A 158 20.59 17.37 4.80
CA THR A 158 21.15 16.47 5.81
C THR A 158 20.58 16.85 7.17
N PHE A 159 19.93 15.89 7.83
CA PHE A 159 19.44 16.06 9.19
C PHE A 159 20.06 15.00 10.09
N SER A 160 20.89 15.36 11.06
CA SER A 160 21.37 14.36 12.02
C SER A 160 20.22 13.88 12.90
N HIS A 161 19.32 14.78 13.29
CA HIS A 161 18.07 14.47 14.00
C HIS A 161 16.93 15.31 13.42
N ILE A 162 15.85 14.65 12.99
CA ILE A 162 14.61 15.32 12.60
C ILE A 162 13.42 14.66 13.30
N SER A 163 12.58 15.47 13.93
CA SER A 163 11.39 14.98 14.62
C SER A 163 10.16 15.78 14.26
N PHE A 164 9.07 15.05 14.02
CA PHE A 164 7.74 15.60 13.85
C PHE A 164 6.82 14.94 14.87
N VAL A 165 6.30 15.74 15.80
CA VAL A 165 5.42 15.27 16.87
C VAL A 165 4.07 15.97 16.73
N LYS A 166 3.02 15.20 16.48
CA LYS A 166 1.66 15.72 16.28
C LYS A 166 1.56 16.77 15.16
N ALA A 167 2.46 16.68 14.17
CA ALA A 167 2.49 17.57 13.02
C ALA A 167 1.38 17.22 12.00
N LYS A 168 0.97 18.21 11.21
CA LYS A 168 -0.06 18.03 10.18
C LYS A 168 0.34 18.68 8.86
N PHE A 169 0.36 17.88 7.79
CA PHE A 169 0.63 18.33 6.42
C PHE A 169 -0.66 18.28 5.60
N ARG A 170 -1.16 19.43 5.14
CA ARG A 170 -2.40 19.52 4.35
C ARG A 170 -2.16 19.29 2.86
N LYS A 171 -1.00 19.71 2.35
CA LYS A 171 -0.54 19.47 0.99
C LYS A 171 0.70 18.57 1.02
N THR A 172 1.36 18.43 -0.12
CA THR A 172 2.46 17.48 -0.30
C THR A 172 3.66 17.85 0.57
N MET A 173 4.19 16.87 1.29
CA MET A 173 5.52 16.94 1.91
C MET A 173 6.52 16.21 1.02
N ARG A 174 7.66 16.85 0.74
CA ARG A 174 8.78 16.23 0.03
C ARG A 174 10.04 16.26 0.88
N MET A 175 10.71 15.13 0.91
CA MET A 175 11.99 14.91 1.58
C MET A 175 12.72 13.91 0.69
N GLU A 176 13.07 14.34 -0.52
CA GLU A 176 13.70 13.48 -1.53
C GLU A 176 15.22 13.66 -1.46
N GLU A 177 15.99 12.63 -1.82
CA GLU A 177 17.46 12.70 -1.93
C GLU A 177 18.16 13.22 -0.65
N SER A 178 17.55 12.98 0.51
CA SER A 178 18.01 13.51 1.79
C SER A 178 18.74 12.45 2.62
N LYS A 179 19.67 12.89 3.47
CA LYS A 179 20.37 12.03 4.44
C LYS A 179 19.84 12.31 5.82
N ILE A 180 19.33 11.29 6.48
CA ILE A 180 18.66 11.44 7.76
C ILE A 180 19.29 10.48 8.75
N GLY A 181 19.78 11.01 9.86
CA GLY A 181 20.23 10.22 11.01
C GLY A 181 19.03 9.70 11.79
N ASN A 182 18.90 10.12 13.05
CA ASN A 182 17.85 9.65 13.95
C ASN A 182 16.52 10.33 13.65
N VAL A 183 15.44 9.55 13.62
CA VAL A 183 14.11 10.05 13.25
C VAL A 183 13.02 9.57 14.17
N SER A 184 12.24 10.53 14.66
CA SER A 184 11.02 10.26 15.42
C SER A 184 9.83 10.93 14.75
N PHE A 185 9.01 10.13 14.07
CA PHE A 185 7.72 10.54 13.51
C PHE A 185 6.59 10.00 14.40
N PHE A 186 5.90 10.88 15.14
CA PHE A 186 4.90 10.49 16.13
C PHE A 186 3.56 11.23 15.96
N SER A 187 2.46 10.48 15.83
CA SER A 187 1.09 11.02 15.74
C SER A 187 0.89 12.02 14.58
N ILE A 188 1.44 11.72 13.39
CA ILE A 188 1.45 12.64 12.25
C ILE A 188 0.29 12.39 11.31
N ARG A 189 -0.22 13.46 10.71
CA ARG A 189 -1.25 13.38 9.67
C ARG A 189 -0.78 14.00 8.36
N PHE A 190 -0.51 13.15 7.36
CA PHE A 190 -0.32 13.54 5.98
C PHE A 190 -1.66 13.46 5.24
N LEU A 191 -2.28 14.62 4.99
CA LEU A 191 -3.58 14.69 4.29
C LEU A 191 -3.45 14.62 2.77
N ASN A 192 -2.24 14.80 2.25
CA ASN A 192 -1.87 14.62 0.86
C ASN A 192 -0.59 13.78 0.78
N ASN A 193 0.11 13.81 -0.36
CA ASN A 193 1.24 12.94 -0.61
C ASN A 193 2.42 13.20 0.33
N ALA A 194 3.06 12.14 0.80
CA ALA A 194 4.34 12.19 1.52
C ALA A 194 5.40 11.46 0.69
N ILE A 195 6.47 12.16 0.32
CA ILE A 195 7.45 11.67 -0.65
C ILE A 195 8.84 11.67 -0.01
N PHE A 196 9.43 10.47 0.09
CA PHE A 196 10.74 10.14 0.67
C PHE A 196 11.61 9.38 -0.34
N ASN A 197 11.50 9.73 -1.63
CA ASN A 197 12.24 9.03 -2.67
C ASN A 197 13.74 9.23 -2.50
N ASP A 198 14.53 8.20 -2.78
CA ASP A 198 16.00 8.27 -2.80
C ASP A 198 16.60 8.78 -1.46
N THR A 199 15.84 8.66 -0.37
CA THR A 199 16.23 9.12 0.97
C THR A 199 16.99 8.04 1.71
N SER A 200 18.10 8.41 2.33
CA SER A 200 18.90 7.50 3.16
C SER A 200 18.61 7.76 4.63
N PHE A 201 18.12 6.73 5.31
CA PHE A 201 17.91 6.73 6.74
C PHE A 201 19.00 5.90 7.41
N ASN A 202 19.91 6.59 8.10
CA ASN A 202 21.19 6.05 8.52
C ASN A 202 21.19 5.54 9.97
N GLU A 203 20.23 5.99 10.78
CA GLU A 203 20.07 5.54 12.17
C GLU A 203 18.64 5.07 12.43
N LYS A 204 18.36 4.67 13.68
CA LYS A 204 17.09 4.05 14.08
C LYS A 204 15.91 4.97 13.74
N ILE A 205 14.88 4.39 13.14
CA ILE A 205 13.66 5.13 12.75
C ILE A 205 12.43 4.52 13.40
N ILE A 206 11.60 5.39 13.96
CA ILE A 206 10.29 5.02 14.45
C ILE A 206 9.23 5.91 13.80
N PHE A 207 8.38 5.28 12.99
CA PHE A 207 7.10 5.81 12.57
C PHE A 207 6.02 5.23 13.48
N PHE A 208 5.37 6.07 14.29
CA PHE A 208 4.34 5.64 15.23
C PHE A 208 3.08 6.47 15.09
N ASP A 209 1.92 5.81 14.97
CA ASP A 209 0.60 6.45 14.91
C ASP A 209 0.50 7.46 13.76
N ILE A 210 0.73 7.02 12.52
CA ILE A 210 0.74 7.90 11.36
C ILE A 210 -0.43 7.62 10.44
N LEU A 211 -1.09 8.69 10.01
CA LEU A 211 -2.09 8.66 8.95
C LEU A 211 -1.49 9.15 7.64
N PHE A 212 -1.43 8.27 6.65
CA PHE A 212 -1.25 8.62 5.24
C PHE A 212 -2.62 8.59 4.54
N LYS A 213 -3.23 9.77 4.37
CA LYS A 213 -4.55 9.91 3.70
C LYS A 213 -4.46 9.73 2.19
N ASN A 214 -3.31 10.04 1.59
CA ASN A 214 -3.06 9.86 0.17
C ASN A 214 -1.79 9.00 -0.05
N LYS A 215 -1.08 9.18 -1.17
CA LYS A 215 0.08 8.36 -1.53
C LYS A 215 1.26 8.62 -0.59
N VAL A 216 1.89 7.56 -0.11
CA VAL A 216 3.24 7.63 0.47
C VAL A 216 4.23 6.92 -0.45
N ASN A 217 5.41 7.52 -0.65
CA ASN A 217 6.43 7.00 -1.56
C ASN A 217 7.79 6.97 -0.87
N PHE A 218 8.37 5.79 -0.78
CA PHE A 218 9.74 5.51 -0.32
C PHE A 218 10.55 4.93 -1.47
N LYS A 219 10.23 5.24 -2.73
CA LYS A 219 10.89 4.63 -3.89
C LYS A 219 12.40 4.86 -3.78
N LYS A 220 13.22 3.81 -3.92
CA LYS A 220 14.69 3.89 -3.81
C LYS A 220 15.23 4.39 -2.46
N ALA A 221 14.40 4.43 -1.42
CA ALA A 221 14.87 4.76 -0.09
C ALA A 221 15.81 3.68 0.46
N ARG A 222 16.78 4.09 1.27
CA ARG A 222 17.76 3.21 1.92
C ARG A 222 17.52 3.23 3.43
N PHE A 223 17.37 2.05 4.03
CA PHE A 223 17.18 1.85 5.46
C PHE A 223 18.40 1.09 6.00
N ILE A 224 19.32 1.81 6.62
CA ILE A 224 20.60 1.25 7.09
C ILE A 224 20.45 0.49 8.41
N THR A 225 19.55 0.93 9.28
CA THR A 225 19.29 0.28 10.57
C THR A 225 17.83 -0.13 10.69
N GLU A 226 17.50 -0.85 11.77
CA GLU A 226 16.14 -1.24 12.06
C GLU A 226 15.14 -0.07 12.00
N THR A 227 14.16 -0.23 11.10
CA THR A 227 13.09 0.73 10.85
C THR A 227 11.75 0.14 11.23
N THR A 228 11.01 0.86 12.08
CA THR A 228 9.70 0.41 12.56
C THR A 228 8.57 1.34 12.10
N PHE A 229 7.54 0.72 11.55
CA PHE A 229 6.25 1.31 11.23
C PHE A 229 5.18 0.67 12.12
N ASN A 230 4.73 1.39 13.14
CA ASN A 230 3.76 0.92 14.13
C ASN A 230 2.50 1.80 14.08
N LYS A 231 1.31 1.18 14.14
CA LYS A 231 0.01 1.89 14.13
C LYS A 231 -0.13 2.82 12.93
N ILE A 232 0.19 2.33 11.74
CA ILE A 232 0.13 3.14 10.52
C ILE A 232 -1.19 2.89 9.80
N LYS A 233 -1.89 3.98 9.43
CA LYS A 233 -3.05 3.94 8.55
C LYS A 233 -2.67 4.36 7.13
N PHE A 234 -2.75 3.43 6.19
CA PHE A 234 -2.58 3.67 4.76
C PHE A 234 -3.95 3.74 4.07
N SER A 235 -4.29 4.91 3.55
CA SER A 235 -5.62 5.13 2.92
C SER A 235 -5.60 4.96 1.39
N ASN A 236 -4.40 4.96 0.78
CA ASN A 236 -4.20 4.86 -0.65
C ASN A 236 -2.91 4.06 -0.98
N VAL A 237 -2.15 4.44 -2.01
CA VAL A 237 -0.93 3.76 -2.44
C VAL A 237 0.23 4.00 -1.47
N SER A 238 0.85 2.92 -1.00
CA SER A 238 2.06 2.91 -0.18
C SER A 238 3.17 2.21 -0.95
N ASN A 239 4.10 2.99 -1.48
CA ASN A 239 5.09 2.52 -2.43
C ASN A 239 6.49 2.42 -1.81
N PHE A 240 6.96 1.19 -1.61
CA PHE A 240 8.29 0.80 -1.17
C PHE A 240 9.04 0.07 -2.30
N SER A 241 8.83 0.48 -3.56
CA SER A 241 9.55 -0.14 -4.67
C SER A 241 11.02 0.26 -4.67
N GLU A 242 11.91 -0.68 -5.03
CA GLU A 242 13.35 -0.45 -5.15
C GLU A 242 14.02 0.00 -3.84
N ILE A 243 13.44 -0.31 -2.67
CA ILE A 243 14.08 0.04 -1.38
C ILE A 243 15.27 -0.88 -1.08
N TYR A 244 16.24 -0.34 -0.35
CA TYR A 244 17.42 -1.06 0.14
C TYR A 244 17.35 -1.17 1.66
N VAL A 245 17.51 -2.38 2.18
CA VAL A 245 17.42 -2.68 3.62
C VAL A 245 18.69 -3.39 4.05
N GLU A 246 19.45 -2.77 4.93
CA GLU A 246 20.67 -3.37 5.48
C GLU A 246 20.38 -4.20 6.73
N GLU A 247 19.43 -3.78 7.58
CA GLU A 247 18.98 -4.54 8.74
C GLU A 247 17.53 -5.01 8.57
N ASN A 248 16.58 -4.46 9.34
CA ASN A 248 15.21 -4.95 9.41
C ASN A 248 14.21 -3.83 9.16
N ILE A 249 13.16 -4.13 8.41
CA ILE A 249 11.96 -3.30 8.34
C ILE A 249 10.80 -4.06 8.97
N LYS A 250 10.15 -3.45 9.96
CA LYS A 250 9.00 -4.03 10.67
C LYS A 250 7.79 -3.12 10.49
N LEU A 251 6.74 -3.64 9.87
CA LEU A 251 5.42 -3.01 9.78
C LEU A 251 4.44 -3.82 10.63
N TYR A 252 3.86 -3.22 11.66
CA TYR A 252 2.87 -3.90 12.51
C TYR A 252 1.75 -2.97 12.98
N GLU A 253 0.60 -3.56 13.31
CA GLU A 253 -0.64 -2.85 13.64
C GLU A 253 -1.08 -1.89 12.53
N LEU A 254 -1.12 -2.41 11.30
CA LEU A 254 -1.48 -1.61 10.13
C LEU A 254 -3.00 -1.51 9.94
N ILE A 255 -3.48 -0.39 9.43
CA ILE A 255 -4.88 -0.20 9.04
C ILE A 255 -4.92 0.22 7.56
N PHE A 256 -5.71 -0.48 6.76
CA PHE A 256 -5.89 -0.16 5.35
C PHE A 256 -7.34 0.27 5.06
N ASP A 257 -7.50 1.34 4.26
CA ASP A 257 -8.81 1.65 3.68
C ASP A 257 -9.07 0.77 2.43
N LYS A 258 -10.35 0.65 2.01
CA LYS A 258 -10.84 -0.29 0.98
C LYS A 258 -10.04 -0.31 -0.34
N ASN A 259 -9.41 0.81 -0.70
CA ASN A 259 -8.69 0.99 -1.96
C ASN A 259 -7.17 1.04 -1.81
N ALA A 260 -6.64 0.83 -0.60
CA ALA A 260 -5.22 0.97 -0.33
C ALA A 260 -4.41 -0.15 -1.00
N ILE A 261 -3.24 0.22 -1.52
CA ILE A 261 -2.33 -0.65 -2.26
C ILE A 261 -0.97 -0.60 -1.59
N LEU A 262 -0.37 -1.78 -1.35
CA LEU A 262 0.96 -1.91 -0.78
C LEU A 262 1.92 -2.49 -1.83
N ILE A 263 3.06 -1.84 -2.05
CA ILE A 263 4.00 -2.18 -3.13
C ILE A 263 5.41 -2.28 -2.56
N PHE A 264 6.08 -3.40 -2.79
CA PHE A 264 7.47 -3.72 -2.43
C PHE A 264 8.22 -4.29 -3.65
N ASN A 265 7.91 -3.83 -4.86
CA ASN A 265 8.55 -4.35 -6.06
C ASN A 265 10.06 -4.09 -6.03
N TYR A 266 10.87 -5.06 -6.42
CA TYR A 266 12.33 -4.96 -6.47
C TYR A 266 12.93 -4.57 -5.10
N LEU A 267 12.42 -5.15 -4.02
CA LEU A 267 12.99 -5.00 -2.67
C LEU A 267 14.39 -5.60 -2.62
N HIS A 268 15.36 -4.83 -2.12
CA HIS A 268 16.73 -5.27 -1.87
C HIS A 268 16.96 -5.46 -0.37
N LEU A 269 17.06 -6.71 0.04
CA LEU A 269 17.53 -7.11 1.37
C LEU A 269 19.04 -7.37 1.23
N ASN A 270 19.90 -6.50 1.77
CA ASN A 270 21.33 -6.48 1.44
C ASN A 270 22.19 -7.33 2.38
N SER A 271 22.00 -7.22 3.69
CA SER A 271 22.72 -8.08 4.64
C SER A 271 22.18 -9.51 4.62
N THR A 272 23.01 -10.47 5.02
CA THR A 272 22.66 -11.90 5.06
C THR A 272 21.43 -12.20 5.90
N ASN A 273 21.23 -11.46 7.00
CA ASN A 273 20.11 -11.60 7.93
C ASN A 273 19.07 -10.48 7.82
N SER A 274 19.15 -9.65 6.78
CA SER A 274 18.17 -8.56 6.60
C SER A 274 16.78 -9.11 6.33
N SER A 275 15.77 -8.41 6.85
CA SER A 275 14.39 -8.92 6.79
C SER A 275 13.33 -7.84 6.63
N LEU A 276 12.21 -8.24 6.05
CA LEU A 276 10.96 -7.49 6.04
C LEU A 276 9.90 -8.26 6.83
N SER A 277 9.26 -7.62 7.80
CA SER A 277 8.11 -8.17 8.51
C SER A 277 6.90 -7.29 8.33
N ILE A 278 5.77 -7.88 7.93
CA ILE A 278 4.47 -7.24 7.86
C ILE A 278 3.51 -8.07 8.68
N SER A 279 2.89 -7.46 9.68
CA SER A 279 1.99 -8.19 10.59
C SER A 279 0.78 -7.40 11.07
N ASN A 280 -0.27 -8.13 11.45
CA ASN A 280 -1.45 -7.60 12.13
C ASN A 280 -2.13 -6.47 11.35
N CYS A 281 -2.49 -6.76 10.10
CA CYS A 281 -3.21 -5.84 9.24
C CYS A 281 -4.72 -5.89 9.54
N LYS A 282 -5.30 -4.75 9.89
CA LYS A 282 -6.76 -4.56 9.97
C LYS A 282 -7.30 -4.19 8.59
N ASN A 283 -8.45 -4.78 8.25
CA ASN A 283 -9.14 -4.70 6.97
C ASN A 283 -8.40 -5.38 5.81
N ILE A 284 -9.18 -5.71 4.77
CA ILE A 284 -8.67 -6.34 3.55
C ILE A 284 -7.94 -5.31 2.69
N ILE A 285 -6.67 -5.59 2.35
CA ILE A 285 -5.85 -4.77 1.46
C ILE A 285 -6.30 -4.98 0.01
N LYS A 286 -6.44 -3.92 -0.78
CA LYS A 286 -6.88 -4.05 -2.17
C LYS A 286 -5.86 -4.84 -3.01
N ASN A 287 -4.61 -4.40 -2.97
CA ASN A 287 -3.52 -5.06 -3.70
C ASN A 287 -2.25 -5.08 -2.86
N ILE A 288 -1.56 -6.23 -2.83
CA ILE A 288 -0.19 -6.36 -2.35
C ILE A 288 0.70 -6.78 -3.51
N LYS A 289 1.82 -6.08 -3.71
CA LYS A 289 2.75 -6.34 -4.81
C LYS A 289 4.16 -6.54 -4.28
N PHE A 290 4.75 -7.65 -4.65
CA PHE A 290 6.11 -8.09 -4.37
C PHE A 290 6.72 -8.59 -5.68
N LYS A 291 6.83 -7.73 -6.70
CA LYS A 291 7.40 -8.14 -7.99
C LYS A 291 8.91 -8.18 -7.96
N GLY A 292 9.53 -9.11 -8.68
CA GLY A 292 10.98 -9.12 -8.87
C GLY A 292 11.76 -9.22 -7.56
N ILE A 293 11.23 -9.95 -6.57
CA ILE A 293 11.94 -10.18 -5.31
C ILE A 293 13.02 -11.23 -5.56
N LEU A 294 14.25 -10.93 -5.14
CA LEU A 294 15.32 -11.91 -5.08
C LEU A 294 15.71 -12.13 -3.63
N LEU A 295 15.44 -13.31 -3.10
CA LEU A 295 15.97 -13.72 -1.80
C LEU A 295 17.12 -14.71 -1.99
N THR A 296 18.18 -14.50 -1.21
CA THR A 296 19.33 -15.39 -1.10
C THR A 296 19.71 -15.56 0.37
N ASP A 297 20.58 -16.53 0.66
CA ASP A 297 21.20 -16.71 1.98
C ASP A 297 20.19 -16.93 3.12
N LEU A 298 20.18 -16.08 4.16
CA LEU A 298 19.29 -16.16 5.31
C LEU A 298 18.25 -15.03 5.34
N ARG A 299 18.06 -14.31 4.23
CA ARG A 299 17.14 -13.17 4.10
C ARG A 299 15.69 -13.62 4.16
N LYS A 300 14.82 -12.84 4.82
CA LYS A 300 13.44 -13.27 5.13
C LYS A 300 12.40 -12.21 4.85
N ILE A 301 11.24 -12.65 4.36
CA ILE A 301 10.01 -11.87 4.36
C ILE A 301 8.95 -12.62 5.20
N GLU A 302 8.49 -11.99 6.28
CA GLU A 302 7.47 -12.53 7.17
C GLU A 302 6.14 -11.82 6.91
N LEU A 303 5.10 -12.58 6.55
CA LEU A 303 3.76 -12.07 6.24
C LEU A 303 2.74 -12.72 7.19
N ARG A 304 2.25 -11.98 8.19
CA ARG A 304 1.46 -12.56 9.29
C ARG A 304 0.13 -11.86 9.53
N ASN A 305 -0.98 -12.60 9.58
CA ASN A 305 -2.32 -12.04 9.82
C ASN A 305 -2.64 -10.91 8.82
N ILE A 306 -2.63 -11.26 7.54
CA ILE A 306 -2.86 -10.34 6.42
C ILE A 306 -3.97 -10.92 5.56
N GLU A 307 -4.88 -10.06 5.08
CA GLU A 307 -5.88 -10.44 4.09
C GLU A 307 -5.82 -9.47 2.91
N ALA A 308 -5.72 -10.00 1.69
CA ALA A 308 -5.57 -9.21 0.47
C ALA A 308 -6.54 -9.66 -0.63
N LYS A 309 -7.18 -8.70 -1.32
CA LYS A 309 -8.05 -9.01 -2.46
C LYS A 309 -7.25 -9.53 -3.64
N GLU A 310 -6.13 -8.90 -3.97
CA GLU A 310 -5.25 -9.33 -5.05
C GLU A 310 -3.78 -9.27 -4.64
N THR A 311 -3.03 -10.33 -4.95
CA THR A 311 -1.59 -10.40 -4.64
C THR A 311 -0.77 -10.72 -5.89
N ASP A 312 0.40 -10.09 -6.03
CA ASP A 312 1.27 -10.22 -7.20
C ASP A 312 2.73 -10.40 -6.77
N PHE A 313 3.30 -11.56 -7.07
CA PHE A 313 4.69 -11.96 -6.84
C PHE A 313 5.49 -12.16 -8.14
N LYS A 314 4.99 -11.68 -9.29
CA LYS A 314 5.59 -11.94 -10.60
C LYS A 314 7.09 -11.64 -10.65
N GLY A 315 7.86 -12.57 -11.21
CA GLY A 315 9.31 -12.48 -11.37
C GLY A 315 10.10 -12.66 -10.07
N SER A 316 9.46 -13.13 -8.99
CA SER A 316 10.14 -13.37 -7.71
C SER A 316 10.80 -14.73 -7.66
N ILE A 317 12.01 -14.77 -7.14
CA ILE A 317 12.89 -15.94 -7.09
C ILE A 317 13.45 -16.04 -5.67
N ILE A 318 13.49 -17.26 -5.15
CA ILE A 318 14.15 -17.59 -3.89
C ILE A 318 15.27 -18.56 -4.22
N ASN A 319 16.50 -18.12 -4.00
CA ASN A 319 17.74 -18.89 -4.17
C ASN A 319 18.52 -18.87 -2.85
N GLY A 320 17.87 -19.35 -1.78
CA GLY A 320 18.24 -19.08 -0.39
C GLY A 320 17.25 -18.11 0.26
N GLY A 321 17.20 -18.09 1.59
CA GLY A 321 16.22 -17.32 2.35
C GLY A 321 14.82 -17.94 2.31
N LEU A 322 13.82 -17.18 2.72
CA LEU A 322 12.42 -17.63 2.69
C LEU A 322 11.40 -16.48 2.70
N ILE A 323 10.20 -16.79 2.21
CA ILE A 323 8.98 -16.04 2.51
C ILE A 323 8.10 -16.92 3.39
N ASN A 324 7.68 -16.39 4.54
CA ASN A 324 6.87 -17.10 5.51
C ASN A 324 5.45 -16.51 5.59
N PRO A 325 4.49 -17.04 4.83
CA PRO A 325 3.08 -16.70 5.01
C PRO A 325 2.50 -17.45 6.22
N VAL A 326 1.93 -16.71 7.17
CA VAL A 326 1.20 -17.24 8.32
C VAL A 326 -0.15 -16.54 8.41
N ASN A 327 -1.24 -17.26 8.15
CA ASN A 327 -2.58 -16.66 8.07
C ASN A 327 -2.60 -15.47 7.07
N PHE A 328 -2.01 -15.72 5.89
CA PHE A 328 -1.99 -14.77 4.78
C PHE A 328 -3.06 -15.15 3.76
N LYS A 329 -4.26 -14.59 3.91
CA LYS A 329 -5.42 -14.88 3.07
C LYS A 329 -5.36 -14.09 1.77
N VAL A 330 -5.42 -14.79 0.64
CA VAL A 330 -5.34 -14.19 -0.70
C VAL A 330 -6.57 -14.57 -1.52
N HIS A 331 -7.44 -13.59 -1.78
CA HIS A 331 -8.69 -13.86 -2.52
C HIS A 331 -8.44 -14.13 -4.01
N LYS A 332 -7.45 -13.46 -4.60
CA LYS A 332 -7.08 -13.60 -6.01
C LYS A 332 -5.58 -13.37 -6.20
N PHE A 333 -4.96 -14.10 -7.13
CA PHE A 333 -3.61 -13.78 -7.61
C PHE A 333 -3.68 -13.03 -8.94
N ALA A 334 -2.76 -12.09 -9.13
CA ALA A 334 -2.66 -11.32 -10.36
C ALA A 334 -2.25 -12.19 -11.57
N ASN A 335 -1.60 -13.33 -11.33
CA ASN A 335 -1.11 -14.26 -12.35
C ASN A 335 -0.85 -15.65 -11.72
N ARG A 336 -0.83 -16.68 -12.56
CA ARG A 336 -0.59 -18.07 -12.14
C ARG A 336 0.77 -18.26 -11.46
N GLU A 337 1.80 -17.60 -11.98
CA GLU A 337 3.17 -17.63 -11.45
C GLU A 337 3.22 -17.22 -9.96
N SER A 338 2.48 -16.17 -9.59
CA SER A 338 2.40 -15.71 -8.19
C SER A 338 1.74 -16.74 -7.26
N ALA A 339 0.68 -17.40 -7.73
CA ALA A 339 0.00 -18.44 -6.97
C ALA A 339 0.91 -19.67 -6.79
N LEU A 340 1.59 -20.10 -7.85
CA LEU A 340 2.57 -21.19 -7.83
C LEU A 340 3.70 -20.90 -6.84
N PHE A 341 4.24 -19.67 -6.89
CA PHE A 341 5.32 -19.22 -6.02
C PHE A 341 4.92 -19.32 -4.54
N LEU A 342 3.81 -18.69 -4.11
CA LEU A 342 3.39 -18.75 -2.70
C LEU A 342 2.99 -20.16 -2.26
N LYS A 343 2.37 -20.95 -3.14
CA LYS A 343 2.07 -22.37 -2.88
C LYS A 343 3.34 -23.14 -2.51
N GLN A 344 4.41 -22.97 -3.30
CA GLN A 344 5.70 -23.63 -3.03
C GLN A 344 6.30 -23.15 -1.70
N GLN A 345 6.20 -21.86 -1.39
CA GLN A 345 6.67 -21.31 -0.12
C GLN A 345 5.92 -21.88 1.08
N ALA A 346 4.60 -22.00 1.00
CA ALA A 346 3.80 -22.60 2.07
C ALA A 346 4.14 -24.08 2.28
N TYR A 347 4.31 -24.87 1.22
CA TYR A 347 4.75 -26.27 1.33
C TYR A 347 6.14 -26.40 1.95
N ALA A 348 7.09 -25.55 1.57
CA ALA A 348 8.44 -25.54 2.13
C ALA A 348 8.49 -25.22 3.64
N ARG A 349 7.38 -24.74 4.21
CA ARG A 349 7.22 -24.45 5.64
C ARG A 349 6.30 -25.44 6.35
N ASN A 350 5.96 -26.56 5.72
CA ASN A 350 4.97 -27.53 6.23
C ASN A 350 3.59 -26.90 6.51
N ASN A 351 3.27 -25.78 5.84
CA ASN A 351 1.95 -25.16 5.91
C ASN A 351 1.07 -25.69 4.79
N ALA A 352 0.63 -26.94 4.93
CA ALA A 352 -0.18 -27.62 3.92
C ALA A 352 -1.55 -26.94 3.70
N ILE A 353 -2.10 -26.28 4.72
CA ILE A 353 -3.40 -25.63 4.67
C ILE A 353 -3.35 -24.44 3.70
N ASP A 354 -2.45 -23.48 3.91
CA ASP A 354 -2.31 -22.31 3.02
C ASP A 354 -1.85 -22.75 1.63
N ALA A 355 -0.99 -23.78 1.53
CA ALA A 355 -0.54 -24.31 0.25
C ALA A 355 -1.69 -24.89 -0.60
N LEU A 356 -2.65 -25.58 0.01
CA LEU A 356 -3.83 -26.09 -0.69
C LEU A 356 -4.75 -24.96 -1.14
N GLU A 357 -4.93 -23.92 -0.33
CA GLU A 357 -5.69 -22.72 -0.71
C GLU A 357 -5.04 -22.03 -1.93
N TYR A 358 -3.74 -21.80 -1.88
CA TYR A 358 -3.01 -21.19 -3.01
C TYR A 358 -3.03 -22.07 -4.26
N LYS A 359 -3.01 -23.40 -4.12
CA LYS A 359 -3.20 -24.33 -5.25
C LYS A 359 -4.57 -24.16 -5.90
N ALA A 360 -5.64 -24.03 -5.12
CA ALA A 360 -6.98 -23.81 -5.66
C ALA A 360 -7.06 -22.49 -6.47
N LYS A 361 -6.36 -21.45 -6.00
CA LYS A 361 -6.23 -20.17 -6.71
C LYS A 361 -5.31 -20.23 -7.93
N GLU A 362 -4.25 -21.03 -7.90
CA GLU A 362 -3.40 -21.31 -9.07
C GLU A 362 -4.23 -21.93 -10.21
N ILE A 363 -5.10 -22.90 -9.89
CA ILE A 363 -6.01 -23.55 -10.84
C ILE A 363 -6.99 -22.52 -11.43
N GLU A 364 -7.51 -21.59 -10.62
CA GLU A 364 -8.37 -20.50 -11.10
C GLU A 364 -7.63 -19.57 -12.07
N CYS A 365 -6.37 -19.21 -11.79
CA CYS A 365 -5.53 -18.47 -12.73
C CYS A 365 -5.30 -19.26 -14.02
N HIS A 366 -5.00 -20.56 -13.93
CA HIS A 366 -4.80 -21.42 -15.09
C HIS A 366 -6.04 -21.50 -15.98
N LYS A 367 -7.23 -21.60 -15.39
CA LYS A 367 -8.50 -21.54 -16.14
C LYS A 367 -8.63 -20.24 -16.94
N ASN A 368 -8.27 -19.10 -16.36
CA ASN A 368 -8.31 -17.82 -17.07
C ASN A 368 -7.32 -17.76 -18.24
N ASP A 369 -6.15 -18.41 -18.11
CA ASP A 369 -5.19 -18.52 -19.20
C ASP A 369 -5.74 -19.43 -20.32
N LEU A 370 -6.30 -20.60 -19.97
CA LEU A 370 -6.95 -21.50 -20.94
C LEU A 370 -8.10 -20.82 -21.69
N ILE A 371 -8.90 -19.99 -21.03
CA ILE A 371 -9.99 -19.24 -21.68
C ILE A 371 -9.43 -18.32 -22.77
N LYS A 372 -8.32 -17.62 -22.50
CA LYS A 372 -7.67 -16.75 -23.49
C LYS A 372 -7.10 -17.55 -24.66
N ASP A 373 -6.53 -18.72 -24.40
CA ASP A 373 -5.98 -19.60 -25.43
C ASP A 373 -7.09 -20.21 -26.29
N TRP A 374 -8.18 -20.65 -25.67
CA TRP A 374 -9.36 -21.16 -26.37
C TRP A 374 -10.03 -20.10 -27.25
N GLN A 375 -10.08 -18.84 -26.80
CA GLN A 375 -10.59 -17.74 -27.61
C GLN A 375 -9.84 -17.57 -28.92
N LYS A 376 -8.55 -17.91 -28.96
CA LYS A 376 -7.71 -17.86 -30.16
C LYS A 376 -7.81 -19.12 -31.01
N ASN A 377 -7.69 -20.29 -30.39
CA ASN A 377 -7.45 -21.54 -31.12
C ASN A 377 -8.69 -22.42 -31.28
N LYS A 378 -9.74 -22.19 -30.48
CA LYS A 378 -11.01 -22.95 -30.49
C LYS A 378 -10.85 -24.47 -30.36
N ASP A 379 -9.75 -24.93 -29.78
CA ASP A 379 -9.43 -26.34 -29.58
C ASP A 379 -10.39 -27.00 -28.55
N PHE A 380 -10.84 -28.22 -28.87
CA PHE A 380 -11.80 -28.96 -28.05
C PHE A 380 -11.22 -29.45 -26.73
N LYS A 381 -9.94 -29.83 -26.71
CA LYS A 381 -9.27 -30.27 -25.47
C LYS A 381 -9.22 -29.13 -24.45
N THR A 382 -8.80 -27.95 -24.88
CA THR A 382 -8.76 -26.73 -24.05
C THR A 382 -10.14 -26.39 -23.49
N PHE A 383 -11.20 -26.53 -24.30
CA PHE A 383 -12.59 -26.37 -23.83
C PHE A 383 -12.93 -27.38 -22.72
N GLY A 384 -12.60 -28.66 -22.93
CA GLY A 384 -12.80 -29.72 -21.94
C GLY A 384 -12.09 -29.42 -20.61
N ASP A 385 -10.85 -28.92 -20.65
CA ASP A 385 -10.11 -28.54 -19.45
C ASP A 385 -10.76 -27.36 -18.72
N ILE A 386 -11.26 -26.34 -19.43
CA ILE A 386 -12.00 -25.20 -18.85
C ILE A 386 -13.27 -25.69 -18.14
N VAL A 387 -14.03 -26.59 -18.78
CA VAL A 387 -15.26 -27.18 -18.22
C VAL A 387 -14.92 -28.02 -16.98
N SER A 388 -13.88 -28.85 -17.04
CA SER A 388 -13.43 -29.68 -15.92
C SER A 388 -13.06 -28.84 -14.69
N ILE A 389 -12.29 -27.75 -14.88
CA ILE A 389 -11.97 -26.82 -13.79
C ILE A 389 -13.24 -26.09 -13.31
N GLY A 390 -14.14 -25.72 -14.23
CA GLY A 390 -15.43 -25.13 -13.90
C GLY A 390 -16.29 -26.02 -13.00
N LEU A 391 -16.38 -27.31 -13.31
CA LEU A 391 -17.07 -28.30 -12.49
C LEU A 391 -16.40 -28.47 -11.12
N SER A 392 -15.06 -28.54 -11.08
CA SER A 392 -14.31 -28.63 -9.82
C SER A 392 -14.59 -27.42 -8.91
N SER A 393 -14.60 -26.21 -9.48
CA SER A 393 -14.93 -24.99 -8.74
C SER A 393 -16.38 -24.99 -8.27
N LEU A 394 -17.32 -25.42 -9.12
CA LEU A 394 -18.75 -25.49 -8.79
C LEU A 394 -19.02 -26.43 -7.61
N TYR A 395 -18.46 -27.64 -7.67
CA TYR A 395 -18.68 -28.67 -6.66
C TYR A 395 -17.96 -28.34 -5.36
N SER A 396 -16.66 -28.02 -5.39
CA SER A 396 -15.83 -28.09 -4.18
C SER A 396 -14.95 -26.88 -3.94
N ASP A 397 -15.13 -25.78 -4.66
CA ASP A 397 -14.18 -24.66 -4.64
C ASP A 397 -12.73 -25.12 -4.93
N ASN A 398 -12.58 -26.01 -5.93
CA ASN A 398 -11.31 -26.65 -6.28
C ASN A 398 -10.68 -27.46 -5.13
N GLY A 399 -11.52 -28.24 -4.44
CA GLY A 399 -11.12 -29.16 -3.37
C GLY A 399 -11.07 -28.53 -1.98
N GLN A 400 -11.59 -27.31 -1.81
CA GLN A 400 -11.58 -26.58 -0.54
C GLN A 400 -12.83 -26.79 0.30
N ASN A 401 -13.97 -27.19 -0.28
CA ASN A 401 -15.25 -27.21 0.42
C ASN A 401 -15.99 -28.55 0.25
N TRP A 402 -15.86 -29.44 1.25
CA TRP A 402 -16.48 -30.76 1.22
C TRP A 402 -18.01 -30.70 1.39
N ILE A 403 -18.52 -29.75 2.19
CA ILE A 403 -19.97 -29.57 2.41
C ILE A 403 -20.61 -29.17 1.10
N ARG A 404 -20.01 -28.20 0.41
CA ARG A 404 -20.45 -27.79 -0.92
C ARG A 404 -20.37 -28.94 -1.92
N ALA A 405 -19.31 -29.75 -1.88
CA ALA A 405 -19.16 -30.89 -2.79
C ALA A 405 -20.29 -31.90 -2.59
N LEU A 406 -20.59 -32.27 -1.35
CA LEU A 406 -21.68 -33.18 -1.02
C LEU A 406 -23.04 -32.61 -1.45
N PHE A 407 -23.31 -31.36 -1.11
CA PHE A 407 -24.55 -30.68 -1.47
C PHE A 407 -24.75 -30.61 -2.99
N MET A 408 -23.74 -30.14 -3.73
CA MET A 408 -23.80 -30.04 -5.19
C MET A 408 -23.97 -31.39 -5.87
N THR A 409 -23.35 -32.45 -5.31
CA THR A 409 -23.54 -33.82 -5.79
C THR A 409 -25.00 -34.23 -5.69
N ILE A 410 -25.61 -34.08 -4.51
CA ILE A 410 -27.01 -34.44 -4.30
C ILE A 410 -27.93 -33.58 -5.18
N ALA A 411 -27.73 -32.26 -5.17
CA ALA A 411 -28.58 -31.32 -5.88
C ALA A 411 -28.55 -31.53 -7.40
N ILE A 412 -27.37 -31.68 -8.00
CA ILE A 412 -27.23 -31.90 -9.45
C ILE A 412 -27.81 -33.26 -9.84
N THR A 413 -27.58 -34.31 -9.05
CA THR A 413 -28.17 -35.63 -9.32
C THR A 413 -29.69 -35.59 -9.26
N VAL A 414 -30.29 -34.89 -8.29
CA VAL A 414 -31.74 -34.67 -8.22
C VAL A 414 -32.25 -33.90 -9.43
N ILE A 415 -31.56 -32.84 -9.87
CA ILE A 415 -31.94 -32.07 -11.06
C ILE A 415 -31.90 -32.97 -12.31
N CYS A 416 -30.83 -33.73 -12.52
CA CYS A 416 -30.74 -34.66 -13.65
C CYS A 416 -31.83 -35.73 -13.60
N PHE A 417 -32.13 -36.28 -12.41
CA PHE A 417 -33.24 -37.19 -12.23
C PHE A 417 -34.57 -36.54 -12.65
N ILE A 418 -34.86 -35.33 -12.17
CA ILE A 418 -36.08 -34.60 -12.52
C ILE A 418 -36.15 -34.37 -14.03
N VAL A 419 -35.09 -33.92 -14.69
CA VAL A 419 -35.06 -33.70 -16.15
C VAL A 419 -35.18 -35.00 -16.94
N PHE A 420 -34.65 -36.11 -16.43
CA PHE A 420 -34.83 -37.45 -17.03
C PHE A 420 -36.26 -37.96 -16.84
N TYR A 421 -36.89 -37.65 -15.71
CA TYR A 421 -38.18 -38.16 -15.29
C TYR A 421 -39.38 -37.34 -15.81
N ILE A 422 -39.17 -36.04 -16.12
CA ILE A 422 -40.20 -35.08 -16.58
C ILE A 422 -40.68 -35.23 -18.04
N PRO A 423 -39.91 -35.69 -19.05
CA PRO A 423 -40.35 -35.79 -20.45
C PRO A 423 -41.62 -36.62 -20.67
N ASP A 424 -42.01 -37.39 -19.65
CA ASP A 424 -43.24 -38.16 -19.51
C ASP A 424 -44.52 -37.31 -19.28
N LEU A 425 -44.38 -35.98 -19.15
CA LEU A 425 -45.50 -35.08 -18.81
C LEU A 425 -46.39 -34.65 -20.00
N THR A 426 -45.93 -34.79 -21.24
CA THR A 426 -46.60 -34.16 -22.40
C THR A 426 -47.35 -35.11 -23.33
N GLN A 427 -47.27 -36.45 -23.15
CA GLN A 427 -48.02 -37.41 -23.98
C GLN A 427 -48.72 -38.49 -23.14
N SER A 428 -50.04 -38.30 -22.99
CA SER A 428 -51.11 -39.29 -22.77
C SER A 428 -50.98 -40.34 -21.64
N ASN A 429 -51.91 -40.27 -20.68
CA ASN A 429 -52.40 -41.35 -19.81
C ASN A 429 -51.48 -42.00 -18.75
N ILE A 430 -50.23 -41.53 -18.57
CA ILE A 430 -49.34 -41.96 -17.46
C ILE A 430 -49.55 -41.13 -16.17
N ILE A 431 -50.67 -40.40 -16.06
CA ILE A 431 -50.90 -39.36 -15.05
C ILE A 431 -50.99 -39.87 -13.58
N ARG A 432 -51.09 -41.18 -13.31
CA ARG A 432 -51.36 -41.68 -11.93
C ARG A 432 -50.41 -42.72 -11.34
N LEU A 433 -49.52 -43.35 -12.11
CA LEU A 433 -48.67 -44.46 -11.63
C LEU A 433 -47.27 -44.03 -11.17
N TYR A 434 -46.67 -43.02 -11.82
CA TYR A 434 -45.29 -42.62 -11.53
C TYR A 434 -45.17 -41.68 -10.31
N TYR A 435 -46.15 -40.79 -10.07
CA TYR A 435 -46.12 -39.85 -8.93
C TYR A 435 -46.19 -40.49 -7.53
N LYS A 436 -46.71 -41.72 -7.41
CA LYS A 436 -46.80 -42.39 -6.10
C LYS A 436 -45.43 -42.85 -5.58
N ASN A 437 -44.43 -42.97 -6.46
CA ASN A 437 -43.11 -43.56 -6.18
C ASN A 437 -41.92 -42.67 -6.57
N LEU A 438 -42.10 -41.34 -6.70
CA LEU A 438 -41.01 -40.41 -7.06
C LEU A 438 -39.78 -40.60 -6.17
N PHE A 439 -39.99 -40.70 -4.85
CA PHE A 439 -38.90 -40.89 -3.90
C PHE A 439 -38.23 -42.27 -4.02
N PRO A 440 -38.95 -43.41 -4.01
CA PRO A 440 -38.34 -44.71 -4.31
C PRO A 440 -37.53 -44.77 -5.61
N GLU A 441 -38.03 -44.16 -6.69
CA GLU A 441 -37.32 -44.13 -7.97
C GLU A 441 -36.10 -43.19 -7.95
N LEU A 442 -36.19 -42.06 -7.22
CA LEU A 442 -35.02 -41.22 -6.95
C LEU A 442 -33.94 -42.00 -6.18
N ILE A 443 -34.33 -42.78 -5.16
CA ILE A 443 -33.38 -43.62 -4.41
C ILE A 443 -32.72 -44.65 -5.31
N LYS A 444 -33.48 -45.35 -6.17
CA LYS A 444 -32.90 -46.25 -7.18
C LYS A 444 -31.95 -45.51 -8.12
N TYR A 445 -32.29 -44.29 -8.53
CA TYR A 445 -31.41 -43.46 -9.35
C TYR A 445 -30.09 -43.10 -8.65
N PHE A 446 -30.09 -42.93 -7.32
CA PHE A 446 -28.85 -42.74 -6.56
C PHE A 446 -27.96 -43.98 -6.48
N ILE A 447 -28.50 -45.19 -6.69
CA ILE A 447 -27.73 -46.44 -6.71
C ILE A 447 -26.94 -46.49 -8.03
N PRO A 448 -25.59 -46.39 -8.04
CA PRO A 448 -24.83 -46.22 -9.28
C PRO A 448 -24.94 -47.40 -10.26
N THR A 449 -25.20 -48.59 -9.75
CA THR A 449 -25.28 -49.85 -10.50
C THR A 449 -26.69 -50.23 -10.94
N ASP A 450 -27.73 -49.51 -10.49
CA ASP A 450 -29.10 -49.75 -10.90
C ASP A 450 -29.42 -48.99 -12.19
N TYR A 451 -29.83 -49.72 -13.23
CA TYR A 451 -30.23 -49.23 -14.54
C TYR A 451 -31.69 -49.57 -14.89
N THR A 452 -32.46 -50.08 -13.93
CA THR A 452 -33.85 -50.53 -14.14
C THR A 452 -34.72 -49.40 -14.68
N LEU A 453 -34.53 -48.18 -14.16
CA LEU A 453 -35.21 -46.96 -14.62
C LEU A 453 -34.88 -46.60 -16.08
N LEU A 454 -33.63 -46.75 -16.48
CA LEU A 454 -33.17 -46.46 -17.84
C LEU A 454 -33.77 -47.45 -18.84
N ILE A 455 -33.78 -48.74 -18.49
CA ILE A 455 -34.36 -49.81 -19.33
C ILE A 455 -35.85 -49.52 -19.56
N LYS A 456 -36.60 -49.25 -18.49
CA LYS A 456 -38.03 -48.88 -18.58
C LYS A 456 -38.27 -47.64 -19.45
N TYR A 457 -37.41 -46.63 -19.33
CA TYR A 457 -37.51 -45.41 -20.13
C TYR A 457 -37.24 -45.69 -21.63
N ALA A 458 -36.26 -46.55 -21.94
CA ALA A 458 -35.94 -46.93 -23.32
C ALA A 458 -37.07 -47.77 -23.98
N GLU A 459 -37.75 -48.60 -23.19
CA GLU A 459 -38.89 -49.42 -23.62
C GLU A 459 -40.22 -48.65 -23.74
N SER A 460 -40.27 -47.39 -23.28
CA SER A 460 -41.49 -46.57 -23.31
C SER A 460 -42.02 -46.28 -24.73
N ASN A 461 -43.24 -45.77 -24.86
CA ASN A 461 -43.82 -45.38 -26.15
C ASN A 461 -43.40 -43.96 -26.62
N LEU A 462 -42.37 -43.37 -26.01
CA LEU A 462 -41.88 -42.03 -26.36
C LEU A 462 -41.26 -41.97 -27.77
N HIS A 463 -41.29 -40.78 -28.38
CA HIS A 463 -40.56 -40.50 -29.61
C HIS A 463 -39.06 -40.76 -29.47
N LEU A 464 -38.42 -41.27 -30.53
CA LEU A 464 -37.01 -41.66 -30.52
C LEU A 464 -36.07 -40.55 -30.04
N LEU A 465 -36.34 -39.29 -30.44
CA LEU A 465 -35.53 -38.14 -29.99
C LEU A 465 -35.61 -37.92 -28.48
N LEU A 466 -36.80 -38.07 -27.87
CA LEU A 466 -36.99 -37.94 -26.42
C LEU A 466 -36.34 -39.11 -25.67
N LYS A 467 -36.38 -40.32 -26.24
CA LYS A 467 -35.66 -41.48 -25.70
C LYS A 467 -34.15 -41.23 -25.66
N ILE A 468 -33.57 -40.82 -26.79
CA ILE A 468 -32.13 -40.54 -26.90
C ILE A 468 -31.75 -39.43 -25.90
N PHE A 469 -32.53 -38.34 -25.84
CA PHE A 469 -32.28 -37.26 -24.90
C PHE A 469 -32.32 -37.72 -23.43
N GLY A 470 -33.35 -38.45 -23.03
CA GLY A 470 -33.46 -38.94 -21.64
C GLY A 470 -32.35 -39.93 -21.28
N VAL A 471 -31.95 -40.81 -22.20
CA VAL A 471 -30.79 -41.71 -22.00
C VAL A 471 -29.51 -40.89 -21.76
N LEU A 472 -29.27 -39.84 -22.55
CA LEU A 472 -28.12 -38.94 -22.37
C LEU A 472 -28.16 -38.23 -21.01
N VAL A 473 -29.32 -37.69 -20.61
CA VAL A 473 -29.50 -37.04 -19.30
C VAL A 473 -29.30 -38.02 -18.15
N TYR A 474 -29.80 -39.26 -18.27
CA TYR A 474 -29.64 -40.31 -17.27
C TYR A 474 -28.16 -40.59 -17.00
N PHE A 475 -27.40 -40.87 -18.06
CA PHE A 475 -25.96 -41.13 -17.94
C PHE A 475 -25.19 -39.91 -17.47
N LEU A 476 -25.53 -38.70 -17.94
CA LEU A 476 -24.93 -37.46 -17.47
C LEU A 476 -25.09 -37.31 -15.95
N GLY A 477 -26.28 -37.55 -15.40
CA GLY A 477 -26.49 -37.46 -13.96
C GLY A 477 -25.73 -38.51 -13.15
N LYS A 478 -25.55 -39.74 -13.66
CA LYS A 478 -24.67 -40.75 -13.06
C LYS A 478 -23.20 -40.32 -13.08
N VAL A 479 -22.71 -39.79 -14.20
CA VAL A 479 -21.34 -39.27 -14.35
C VAL A 479 -21.09 -38.11 -13.38
N LEU A 480 -22.04 -37.18 -13.28
CA LEU A 480 -21.96 -36.02 -12.38
C LEU A 480 -22.02 -36.44 -10.90
N PHE A 481 -22.82 -37.45 -10.54
CA PHE A 481 -22.82 -38.04 -9.21
C PHE A 481 -21.45 -38.61 -8.83
N TRP A 482 -20.85 -39.41 -9.72
CA TRP A 482 -19.50 -39.97 -9.51
C TRP A 482 -18.44 -38.88 -9.39
N TYR A 483 -18.48 -37.89 -10.29
CA TYR A 483 -17.59 -36.74 -10.24
C TYR A 483 -17.68 -36.00 -8.89
N GLY A 484 -18.89 -35.71 -8.43
CA GLY A 484 -19.14 -35.06 -7.15
C GLY A 484 -18.67 -35.87 -5.94
N SER A 485 -18.80 -37.20 -6.01
CA SER A 485 -18.26 -38.12 -5.01
C SER A 485 -16.72 -38.02 -4.93
N VAL A 486 -16.03 -38.00 -6.07
CA VAL A 486 -14.56 -37.80 -6.13
C VAL A 486 -14.16 -36.42 -5.59
N GLN A 487 -14.93 -35.37 -5.89
CA GLN A 487 -14.69 -34.03 -5.36
C GLN A 487 -14.84 -33.97 -3.84
N THR A 488 -15.83 -34.68 -3.29
CA THR A 488 -16.06 -34.79 -1.84
C THR A 488 -14.88 -35.49 -1.16
N VAL A 489 -14.41 -36.62 -1.70
CA VAL A 489 -13.22 -37.34 -1.20
C VAL A 489 -11.97 -36.45 -1.29
N THR A 490 -11.79 -35.73 -2.39
CA THR A 490 -10.66 -34.82 -2.59
C THR A 490 -10.66 -33.71 -1.54
N ALA A 491 -11.83 -33.15 -1.23
CA ALA A 491 -11.98 -32.11 -0.23
C ALA A 491 -11.80 -32.61 1.21
N PHE A 492 -12.06 -33.90 1.50
CA PHE A 492 -11.71 -34.50 2.79
C PHE A 492 -10.21 -34.71 2.96
N ARG A 493 -9.52 -35.15 1.90
CA ARG A 493 -8.07 -35.43 1.92
C ARG A 493 -7.21 -34.24 2.34
N LYS A 494 -7.73 -33.00 2.27
CA LYS A 494 -7.03 -31.81 2.77
C LYS A 494 -6.69 -31.88 4.26
N PHE A 495 -7.50 -32.58 5.06
CA PHE A 495 -7.29 -32.75 6.50
C PHE A 495 -6.39 -33.94 6.84
N ALA A 496 -6.18 -34.86 5.89
CA ALA A 496 -5.37 -36.06 6.10
C ALA A 496 -3.88 -35.87 5.76
N LYS A 497 -3.53 -34.84 4.97
CA LYS A 497 -2.14 -34.59 4.51
C LYS A 497 -1.23 -33.90 5.54
N GLY A 498 -1.57 -33.99 6.83
CA GLY A 498 -0.77 -33.48 7.95
C GLY A 498 -0.41 -34.53 9.00
N ALA A 499 -0.57 -35.82 8.68
CA ALA A 499 -0.07 -36.93 9.50
C ALA A 499 1.22 -37.51 8.89
#